data_AF-A0A7W9YTL7-F1
#
_entry.id   AF-A0A7W9YTL7-F1
#
_cell.length_a   1.000
_cell.length_b   1.000
_cell.length_c   1.000
_cell.angle_alpha   90.00
_cell.angle_beta   90.00
_cell.angle_gamma   90.00
#
_symmetry.space_group_name_H-M   'P 1'
#
loop_
_entity.id
_entity.type
_entity.pdbx_description
1 polymer ?
#
loop_
_entity_poly.entity_id
_entity_poly.type
_entity_poly.pdbx_seq_one_letter_code
_entity_poly.pdbx_strand_id
1 'polypeptide(L)'
;MSVQIRAIYESSYLNIISTIFKDLGLPRLIDRLVPVNPQCQTRASDVVWLLTLDILSGRQALVHVERWAHDIDLPKLIRLGLSPSWFNDDAIARHLYRLYDANIHAVLSACLVQIYKKEGIPLRVFHADTTDVSVYGTYESASPDALRITHGYNRHHRWQKQIGFGLIGNEDGIPFYGDVHDGNLPDKTWNPEVLSRVQKQLKQAKIEEEWIYPILPP
;
A
#
# COMPACT_ATOMS: atom_id res chain seq x y z
N MET A 1 -13.46 -2.87 44.47
CA MET A 1 -12.77 -2.95 43.18
C MET A 1 -12.84 -1.59 42.54
N SER A 2 -11.74 -0.84 42.47
CA SER A 2 -11.71 0.51 41.88
C SER A 2 -11.41 0.41 40.38
N VAL A 3 -12.29 0.94 39.54
CA VAL A 3 -12.03 1.08 38.10
C VAL A 3 -11.34 2.43 37.89
N GLN A 4 -10.14 2.43 37.29
CA GLN A 4 -9.44 3.64 36.87
C GLN A 4 -9.46 3.75 35.35
N ILE A 5 -10.06 4.82 34.84
CA ILE A 5 -10.03 5.16 33.41
C ILE A 5 -8.65 5.73 33.10
N ARG A 6 -7.88 5.06 32.24
CA ARG A 6 -6.52 5.49 31.85
C ARG A 6 -6.51 6.52 30.72
N ALA A 7 -7.44 6.39 29.78
CA ALA A 7 -7.60 7.28 28.64
C ALA A 7 -8.99 7.08 28.01
N ILE A 8 -9.44 8.08 27.25
CA ILE A 8 -10.66 8.04 26.43
C ILE A 8 -10.25 8.46 25.03
N TYR A 9 -10.65 7.66 24.04
CA TYR A 9 -10.36 7.92 22.62
C TYR A 9 -11.66 7.92 21.83
N GLU A 10 -11.78 8.81 20.87
CA GLU A 10 -12.85 8.72 19.89
C GLU A 10 -12.54 7.55 18.95
N SER A 11 -13.50 6.63 18.81
CA SER A 11 -13.30 5.40 18.08
C SER A 11 -14.46 5.16 17.13
N SER A 12 -14.32 5.70 15.91
CA SER A 12 -15.28 5.60 14.83
C SER A 12 -15.00 4.34 13.98
N TYR A 13 -15.12 4.44 12.66
CA TYR A 13 -14.91 3.37 11.68
C TYR A 13 -13.48 2.76 11.68
N LEU A 14 -12.50 3.40 12.32
CA LEU A 14 -11.12 2.89 12.42
C LEU A 14 -11.03 1.51 13.08
N ASN A 15 -11.92 1.20 14.03
CA ASN A 15 -11.99 -0.14 14.63
C ASN A 15 -12.35 -1.22 13.61
N ILE A 16 -13.27 -0.89 12.69
CA ILE A 16 -13.73 -1.81 11.65
C ILE A 16 -12.59 -2.07 10.68
N ILE A 17 -11.95 -0.99 10.19
CA ILE A 17 -10.80 -1.08 9.29
C ILE A 17 -9.66 -1.88 9.94
N SER A 18 -9.34 -1.58 11.20
CA SER A 18 -8.33 -2.32 11.95
C SER A 18 -8.65 -3.81 12.06
N THR A 19 -9.89 -4.14 12.42
CA THR A 19 -10.35 -5.53 12.53
C THR A 19 -10.23 -6.24 11.18
N ILE A 20 -10.67 -5.62 10.09
CA ILE A 20 -10.51 -6.16 8.73
C ILE A 20 -9.03 -6.40 8.40
N PHE A 21 -8.15 -5.42 8.64
CA PHE A 21 -6.72 -5.55 8.36
C PHE A 21 -6.08 -6.71 9.14
N LYS A 22 -6.47 -6.87 10.41
CA LYS A 22 -6.04 -7.97 11.27
C LYS A 22 -6.58 -9.31 10.79
N ASP A 23 -7.87 -9.38 10.51
CA ASP A 23 -8.57 -10.60 10.12
C ASP A 23 -8.04 -11.07 8.78
N LEU A 24 -7.80 -10.17 7.83
CA LEU A 24 -7.11 -10.48 6.57
C LEU A 24 -5.71 -11.08 6.76
N GLY A 25 -5.13 -11.01 7.96
CA GLY A 25 -3.83 -11.60 8.30
C GLY A 25 -2.65 -10.83 7.71
N LEU A 26 -2.89 -9.61 7.23
CA LEU A 26 -1.89 -8.76 6.57
C LEU A 26 -0.69 -8.44 7.47
N PRO A 27 -0.85 -8.15 8.78
CA PRO A 27 0.30 -7.83 9.62
C PRO A 27 1.35 -8.94 9.66
N ARG A 28 0.89 -10.20 9.82
CA ARG A 28 1.77 -11.36 9.86
C ARG A 28 2.44 -11.64 8.52
N LEU A 29 1.74 -11.36 7.41
CA LEU A 29 2.29 -11.50 6.07
C LEU A 29 3.37 -10.45 5.82
N ILE A 30 3.08 -9.18 6.10
CA ILE A 30 4.02 -8.07 5.92
C ILE A 30 5.27 -8.28 6.77
N ASP A 31 5.13 -8.65 8.05
CA ASP A 31 6.28 -8.92 8.93
C ASP A 31 7.13 -10.13 8.46
N ARG A 32 6.56 -11.07 7.71
CA ARG A 32 7.30 -12.19 7.12
C ARG A 32 8.11 -11.75 5.91
N LEU A 33 7.53 -10.88 5.07
CA LEU A 33 8.17 -10.37 3.85
C LEU A 33 9.18 -9.25 4.16
N VAL A 34 8.97 -8.52 5.25
CA VAL A 34 9.83 -7.45 5.76
C VAL A 34 10.22 -7.76 7.21
N PRO A 35 11.15 -8.72 7.43
CA PRO A 35 11.50 -9.22 8.76
C PRO A 35 11.95 -8.12 9.71
N VAL A 36 11.52 -8.21 10.97
CA VAL A 36 11.82 -7.22 12.03
C VAL A 36 13.30 -6.85 12.06
N ASN A 37 13.59 -5.56 12.07
CA ASN A 37 14.94 -5.04 12.26
C ASN A 37 15.15 -4.68 13.74
N PRO A 38 16.17 -5.22 14.43
CA PRO A 38 16.45 -4.90 15.84
C PRO A 38 16.66 -3.42 16.14
N GLN A 39 17.02 -2.62 15.14
CA GLN A 39 17.20 -1.17 15.27
C GLN A 39 15.87 -0.40 15.24
N CYS A 40 14.75 -1.06 14.96
CA CYS A 40 13.41 -0.47 14.91
C CYS A 40 12.60 -0.89 16.13
N GLN A 41 11.95 0.08 16.79
CA GLN A 41 11.01 -0.20 17.88
C GLN A 41 9.66 -0.75 17.38
N THR A 42 9.32 -0.42 16.14
CA THR A 42 8.11 -0.86 15.42
C THR A 42 8.46 -1.87 14.34
N ARG A 43 7.45 -2.62 13.90
CA ARG A 43 7.53 -3.51 12.75
C ARG A 43 7.06 -2.80 11.49
N ALA A 44 7.37 -3.37 10.33
CA ALA A 44 6.89 -2.82 9.06
C ALA A 44 5.35 -2.84 9.00
N SER A 45 4.74 -3.93 9.47
CA SER A 45 3.28 -4.02 9.56
C SER A 45 2.66 -2.95 10.47
N ASP A 46 3.29 -2.60 11.59
CA ASP A 46 2.76 -1.57 12.49
C ASP A 46 2.64 -0.22 11.78
N VAL A 47 3.67 0.15 11.00
CA VAL A 47 3.68 1.40 10.23
C VAL A 47 2.69 1.34 9.07
N VAL A 48 2.66 0.27 8.28
CA VAL A 48 1.69 0.13 7.17
C VAL A 48 0.25 0.19 7.71
N TRP A 49 -0.02 -0.47 8.83
CA TRP A 49 -1.33 -0.48 9.45
C TRP A 49 -1.72 0.91 9.95
N LEU A 50 -0.82 1.62 10.65
CA LEU A 50 -1.07 2.98 11.10
C LEU A 50 -1.33 3.94 9.93
N LEU A 51 -0.51 3.88 8.87
CA LEU A 51 -0.68 4.74 7.69
C LEU A 51 -1.96 4.43 6.93
N THR A 52 -2.39 3.17 6.88
CA THR A 52 -3.69 2.79 6.30
C THR A 52 -4.83 3.43 7.07
N LEU A 53 -4.76 3.41 8.41
CA LEU A 53 -5.76 4.07 9.26
C LEU A 53 -5.70 5.60 9.11
N ASP A 54 -4.52 6.20 9.02
CA ASP A 54 -4.33 7.65 8.83
C ASP A 54 -4.96 8.12 7.50
N ILE A 55 -4.64 7.44 6.39
CA ILE A 55 -5.18 7.74 5.06
C ILE A 55 -6.72 7.62 5.06
N LEU A 56 -7.24 6.51 5.60
CA LEU A 56 -8.69 6.26 5.60
C LEU A 56 -9.43 7.10 6.63
N SER A 57 -8.73 7.77 7.56
CA SER A 57 -9.32 8.74 8.48
C SER A 57 -9.65 10.09 7.82
N GLY A 58 -9.24 10.30 6.56
CA GLY A 58 -9.37 11.57 5.84
C GLY A 58 -8.30 12.60 6.22
N ARG A 59 -7.30 12.22 7.01
CA ARG A 59 -6.13 13.05 7.31
C ARG A 59 -5.19 13.12 6.12
N GLN A 60 -4.33 14.14 6.15
CA GLN A 60 -3.23 14.23 5.19
C GLN A 60 -2.17 13.18 5.53
N ALA A 61 -1.99 12.22 4.62
CA ALA A 61 -1.05 11.11 4.80
C ALA A 61 0.37 11.60 5.13
N LEU A 62 1.05 10.88 6.02
CA LEU A 62 2.43 11.13 6.47
C LEU A 62 2.65 12.45 7.23
N VAL A 63 1.60 13.23 7.51
CA VAL A 63 1.75 14.52 8.21
C VAL A 63 1.46 14.34 9.70
N HIS A 64 2.46 14.64 10.54
CA HIS A 64 2.36 14.62 12.00
C HIS A 64 1.80 13.29 12.55
N VAL A 65 2.25 12.17 12.00
CA VAL A 65 1.73 10.83 12.34
C VAL A 65 1.97 10.49 13.81
N GLU A 66 3.15 10.81 14.37
CA GLU A 66 3.42 10.64 15.80
C GLU A 66 2.40 11.39 16.67
N ARG A 67 2.13 12.66 16.34
CA ARG A 67 1.15 13.47 17.07
C ARG A 67 -0.23 12.82 17.03
N TRP A 68 -0.66 12.36 15.86
CA TRP A 68 -1.93 11.66 15.74
C TRP A 68 -1.95 10.31 16.48
N ALA A 69 -0.83 9.61 16.53
CA ALA A 69 -0.68 8.38 17.28
C ALA A 69 -0.91 8.57 18.80
N HIS A 70 -0.75 9.80 19.33
CA HIS A 70 -1.13 10.14 20.71
C HIS A 70 -2.64 10.29 20.90
N ASP A 71 -3.38 10.59 19.84
CA ASP A 71 -4.82 10.88 19.87
C ASP A 71 -5.69 9.63 19.61
N ILE A 72 -5.08 8.46 19.37
CA ILE A 72 -5.78 7.21 19.06
C ILE A 72 -5.37 6.06 19.99
N ASP A 73 -6.26 5.08 20.14
CA ASP A 73 -6.00 3.87 20.94
C ASP A 73 -5.13 2.86 20.16
N LEU A 74 -3.82 3.11 20.05
CA LEU A 74 -2.88 2.20 19.39
C LEU A 74 -2.94 0.76 19.93
N PRO A 75 -3.03 0.52 21.25
CA PRO A 75 -3.19 -0.83 21.80
C PRO A 75 -4.40 -1.58 21.23
N LYS A 76 -5.52 -0.87 21.04
CA LYS A 76 -6.76 -1.43 20.48
C LYS A 76 -6.71 -1.57 18.96
N LEU A 77 -6.19 -0.56 18.26
CA LEU A 77 -6.22 -0.46 16.79
C LEU A 77 -5.12 -1.24 16.09
N ILE A 78 -3.98 -1.50 16.75
CA ILE A 78 -2.84 -2.18 16.10
C ILE A 78 -2.40 -3.36 16.97
N ARG A 79 -1.73 -3.07 18.10
CA ARG A 79 -1.31 -4.09 19.07
C ARG A 79 -0.84 -3.46 20.38
N LEU A 80 -0.87 -4.26 21.44
CA LEU A 80 -0.32 -3.90 22.75
C LEU A 80 1.17 -3.56 22.68
N GLY A 81 1.60 -2.66 23.58
CA GLY A 81 2.99 -2.32 23.80
C GLY A 81 3.58 -1.33 22.80
N LEU A 82 2.76 -0.72 21.93
CA LEU A 82 3.18 0.39 21.07
C LEU A 82 3.19 1.70 21.85
N SER A 83 4.22 2.50 21.61
CA SER A 83 4.30 3.90 22.04
C SER A 83 4.06 4.82 20.84
N PRO A 84 3.26 5.88 20.97
CA PRO A 84 3.09 6.90 19.92
C PRO A 84 4.43 7.46 19.41
N SER A 85 5.38 7.69 20.32
CA SER A 85 6.70 8.25 20.00
C SER A 85 7.58 7.39 19.07
N TRP A 86 7.17 6.14 18.81
CA TRP A 86 7.85 5.26 17.87
C TRP A 86 7.39 5.46 16.42
N PHE A 87 6.45 6.37 16.17
CA PHE A 87 5.90 6.71 14.85
C PHE A 87 6.30 8.11 14.38
N ASN A 88 7.49 8.56 14.77
CA ASN A 88 8.10 9.78 14.23
C ASN A 88 8.52 9.61 12.77
N ASP A 89 8.78 10.73 12.10
CA ASP A 89 9.09 10.79 10.67
C ASP A 89 10.28 9.90 10.28
N ASP A 90 11.35 9.87 11.10
CA ASP A 90 12.53 9.03 10.85
C ASP A 90 12.21 7.53 10.96
N ALA A 91 11.38 7.15 11.94
CA ALA A 91 10.94 5.77 12.10
C ALA A 91 10.08 5.31 10.92
N ILE A 92 9.14 6.15 10.49
CA ILE A 92 8.29 5.87 9.32
C ILE A 92 9.14 5.78 8.06
N ALA A 93 10.02 6.75 7.80
CA ALA A 93 10.91 6.76 6.65
C ALA A 93 11.77 5.49 6.58
N ARG A 94 12.32 5.04 7.72
CA ARG A 94 13.10 3.79 7.78
C ARG A 94 12.27 2.56 7.37
N HIS A 95 11.00 2.49 7.74
CA HIS A 95 10.13 1.39 7.30
C HIS A 95 9.74 1.51 5.82
N LEU A 96 9.53 2.71 5.30
CA LEU A 96 9.31 2.92 3.87
C LEU A 96 10.52 2.47 3.03
N TYR A 97 11.75 2.77 3.48
CA TYR A 97 12.96 2.24 2.85
C TYR A 97 13.02 0.71 2.92
N ARG A 98 12.72 0.11 4.07
CA ARG A 98 12.72 -1.35 4.21
C ARG A 98 11.66 -2.03 3.33
N LEU A 99 10.52 -1.38 3.13
CA LEU A 99 9.48 -1.83 2.20
C LEU A 99 9.97 -1.76 0.74
N TYR A 100 10.68 -0.68 0.38
CA TYR A 100 11.31 -0.54 -0.93
C TYR A 100 12.36 -1.65 -1.16
N ASP A 101 13.28 -1.85 -0.20
CA ASP A 101 14.33 -2.88 -0.27
C ASP A 101 13.75 -4.30 -0.37
N ALA A 102 12.58 -4.53 0.26
CA ALA A 102 11.86 -5.80 0.18
C ALA A 102 11.04 -5.97 -1.11
N ASN A 103 11.20 -5.08 -2.10
CA ASN A 103 10.38 -4.98 -3.29
C ASN A 103 8.90 -4.77 -2.94
N ILE A 104 8.53 -3.51 -2.71
CA ILE A 104 7.17 -3.12 -2.32
C ILE A 104 6.07 -3.67 -3.24
N HIS A 105 6.33 -3.79 -4.55
CA HIS A 105 5.37 -4.40 -5.48
C HIS A 105 5.12 -5.87 -5.14
N ALA A 106 6.16 -6.64 -4.81
CA ALA A 106 6.01 -8.02 -4.37
C ALA A 106 5.27 -8.13 -3.02
N VAL A 107 5.51 -7.20 -2.09
CA VAL A 107 4.79 -7.13 -0.81
C VAL A 107 3.30 -6.85 -1.03
N LEU A 108 2.96 -5.86 -1.87
CA LEU A 108 1.59 -5.52 -2.23
C LEU A 108 0.89 -6.70 -2.93
N SER A 109 1.53 -7.28 -3.96
CA SER A 109 1.02 -8.45 -4.68
C SER A 109 0.72 -9.61 -3.72
N ALA A 110 1.61 -9.90 -2.78
CA ALA A 110 1.37 -10.96 -1.79
C ALA A 110 0.16 -10.65 -0.89
N CYS A 111 -0.02 -9.39 -0.48
CA CYS A 111 -1.18 -8.97 0.29
C CYS A 111 -2.48 -9.14 -0.50
N LEU A 112 -2.52 -8.67 -1.75
CA LEU A 112 -3.70 -8.80 -2.61
C LEU A 112 -4.05 -10.27 -2.86
N VAL A 113 -3.07 -11.13 -3.17
CA VAL A 113 -3.28 -12.57 -3.31
C VAL A 113 -3.84 -13.20 -2.03
N GLN A 114 -3.35 -12.80 -0.86
CA GLN A 114 -3.87 -13.29 0.40
C GLN A 114 -5.33 -12.88 0.63
N ILE A 115 -5.69 -11.63 0.29
CA ILE A 115 -7.08 -11.14 0.38
C ILE A 115 -7.99 -11.98 -0.52
N TYR A 116 -7.63 -12.15 -1.79
CA TYR A 116 -8.40 -12.96 -2.74
C TYR A 116 -8.62 -14.39 -2.24
N LYS A 117 -7.56 -15.04 -1.76
CA LYS A 117 -7.64 -16.41 -1.23
C LYS A 117 -8.50 -16.52 0.02
N LYS A 118 -8.37 -15.55 0.92
CA LYS A 118 -9.05 -15.60 2.22
C LYS A 118 -10.54 -15.31 2.09
N GLU A 119 -10.89 -14.35 1.24
CA GLU A 119 -12.27 -13.93 1.01
C GLU A 119 -12.96 -14.75 -0.11
N GLY A 120 -12.23 -15.63 -0.80
CA GLY A 120 -12.78 -16.47 -1.87
C GLY A 120 -13.25 -15.65 -3.08
N ILE A 121 -12.57 -14.53 -3.35
CA ILE A 121 -12.96 -13.59 -4.41
C ILE A 121 -12.67 -14.24 -5.77
N PRO A 122 -13.67 -14.35 -6.67
CA PRO A 122 -13.46 -14.88 -8.00
C PRO A 122 -12.64 -13.90 -8.84
N LEU A 123 -11.91 -14.46 -9.81
CA LEU A 123 -11.05 -13.70 -10.70
C LEU A 123 -11.28 -14.18 -12.13
N ARG A 124 -12.26 -13.57 -12.81
CA ARG A 124 -12.68 -13.98 -14.16
C ARG A 124 -12.20 -13.00 -15.21
N VAL A 125 -12.36 -11.71 -14.93
CA VAL A 125 -12.04 -10.62 -15.85
C VAL A 125 -11.04 -9.68 -15.20
N PHE A 126 -10.14 -9.11 -16.01
CA PHE A 126 -9.25 -8.05 -15.54
C PHE A 126 -9.54 -6.75 -16.27
N HIS A 127 -9.66 -5.70 -15.47
CA HIS A 127 -9.64 -4.32 -15.95
C HIS A 127 -8.33 -3.68 -15.54
N ALA A 128 -7.59 -3.17 -16.52
CA ALA A 128 -6.36 -2.42 -16.30
C ALA A 128 -6.61 -0.94 -16.63
N ASP A 129 -6.20 -0.06 -15.73
CA ASP A 129 -6.10 1.37 -16.01
C ASP A 129 -4.81 1.90 -15.38
N THR A 130 -4.25 2.92 -16.03
CA THR A 130 -3.15 3.68 -15.45
C THR A 130 -3.71 5.01 -14.94
N THR A 131 -2.97 5.74 -14.13
CA THR A 131 -3.24 7.15 -13.85
C THR A 131 -1.92 7.81 -13.50
N ASP A 132 -1.82 9.12 -13.65
CA ASP A 132 -0.68 9.88 -13.13
C ASP A 132 -1.03 10.57 -11.82
N VAL A 133 0.01 10.78 -11.02
CA VAL A 133 -0.02 11.67 -9.86
C VAL A 133 1.04 12.74 -10.07
N SER A 134 0.62 14.00 -9.97
CA SER A 134 1.53 15.13 -10.05
C SER A 134 2.20 15.38 -8.71
N VAL A 135 3.52 15.61 -8.74
CA VAL A 135 4.36 15.75 -7.55
C VAL A 135 5.11 17.08 -7.56
N TYR A 136 5.51 17.55 -6.38
CA TYR A 136 6.17 18.84 -6.18
C TYR A 136 7.43 18.64 -5.35
N GLY A 137 8.54 19.23 -5.80
CA GLY A 137 9.86 19.05 -5.19
C GLY A 137 10.96 19.11 -6.25
N THR A 138 12.22 19.15 -5.83
CA THR A 138 13.38 19.20 -6.74
C THR A 138 13.62 17.85 -7.41
N TYR A 139 13.73 16.76 -6.65
CA TYR A 139 13.96 15.38 -7.13
C TYR A 139 15.24 15.19 -7.99
N GLU A 140 16.23 16.08 -7.88
CA GLU A 140 17.42 16.11 -8.74
C GLU A 140 18.48 15.06 -8.37
N SER A 141 18.39 14.49 -7.18
CA SER A 141 19.40 13.59 -6.59
C SER A 141 18.95 12.13 -6.50
N ALA A 142 17.96 11.72 -7.32
CA ALA A 142 17.52 10.34 -7.39
C ALA A 142 18.56 9.43 -8.06
N SER A 143 18.72 8.21 -7.55
CA SER A 143 19.53 7.17 -8.20
C SER A 143 18.97 6.84 -9.60
N PRO A 144 19.81 6.49 -10.60
CA PRO A 144 19.34 6.00 -11.89
C PRO A 144 18.39 4.78 -11.80
N ASP A 145 18.53 3.97 -10.75
CA ASP A 145 17.71 2.79 -10.50
C ASP A 145 16.40 3.10 -9.74
N ALA A 146 16.21 4.36 -9.34
CA ALA A 146 15.01 4.81 -8.66
C ALA A 146 13.92 5.24 -9.64
N LEU A 147 12.69 5.34 -9.14
CA LEU A 147 11.53 5.86 -9.87
C LEU A 147 11.85 7.22 -10.50
N ARG A 148 11.72 7.31 -11.83
CA ARG A 148 12.06 8.52 -12.58
C ARG A 148 10.87 9.47 -12.60
N ILE A 149 10.98 10.51 -11.79
CA ILE A 149 10.03 11.64 -11.80
C ILE A 149 10.40 12.54 -12.98
N THR A 150 9.50 12.65 -13.95
CA THR A 150 9.73 13.43 -15.17
C THR A 150 8.65 14.50 -15.33
N HIS A 151 8.97 15.59 -16.05
CA HIS A 151 7.94 16.52 -16.47
C HIS A 151 7.21 15.96 -17.68
N GLY A 152 5.90 16.14 -17.69
CA GLY A 152 5.06 15.83 -18.84
C GLY A 152 3.69 16.48 -18.74
N TYR A 153 2.89 16.29 -19.78
CA TYR A 153 1.46 16.59 -19.70
C TYR A 153 0.78 15.43 -18.98
N ASN A 154 0.20 15.75 -17.84
CA ASN A 154 -0.56 14.81 -17.02
C ASN A 154 -1.96 14.54 -17.66
N ARG A 155 -2.76 13.62 -17.13
CA ARG A 155 -4.11 13.29 -17.66
C ARG A 155 -5.11 14.46 -17.60
N HIS A 156 -4.78 15.52 -16.87
CA HIS A 156 -5.50 16.80 -16.87
C HIS A 156 -4.90 17.84 -17.85
N HIS A 157 -4.01 17.42 -18.75
CA HIS A 157 -3.29 18.25 -19.71
C HIS A 157 -2.50 19.41 -19.08
N ARG A 158 -1.96 19.22 -17.87
CA ARG A 158 -1.08 20.21 -17.22
C ARG A 158 0.37 19.76 -17.27
N TRP A 159 1.26 20.70 -17.59
CA TRP A 159 2.70 20.48 -17.57
C TRP A 159 3.23 20.45 -16.13
N GLN A 160 3.44 19.26 -15.58
CA GLN A 160 3.87 19.06 -14.19
C GLN A 160 4.85 17.88 -14.07
N LYS A 161 5.59 17.81 -12.95
CA LYS A 161 6.35 16.60 -12.59
C LYS A 161 5.36 15.50 -12.21
N GLN A 162 5.56 14.30 -12.73
CA GLN A 162 4.62 13.20 -12.52
C GLN A 162 5.28 11.84 -12.32
N ILE A 163 4.52 10.97 -11.69
CA ILE A 163 4.74 9.52 -11.61
C ILE A 163 3.47 8.82 -12.09
N GLY A 164 3.61 7.61 -12.60
CA GLY A 164 2.47 6.81 -13.02
C GLY A 164 2.13 5.74 -12.00
N PHE A 165 0.84 5.44 -11.91
CA PHE A 165 0.26 4.34 -11.17
C PHE A 165 -0.46 3.43 -12.14
N GLY A 166 -0.20 2.14 -12.01
CA GLY A 166 -0.95 1.10 -12.68
C GLY A 166 -1.82 0.35 -11.69
N LEU A 167 -3.07 0.08 -12.05
CA LEU A 167 -3.97 -0.74 -11.25
C LEU A 167 -4.65 -1.77 -12.15
N ILE A 168 -4.70 -3.01 -11.67
CA ILE A 168 -5.54 -4.05 -12.26
C ILE A 168 -6.49 -4.57 -11.22
N GLY A 169 -7.78 -4.52 -11.52
CA GLY A 169 -8.86 -5.05 -10.68
C GLY A 169 -9.65 -6.15 -11.38
N ASN A 170 -10.47 -6.85 -10.62
CA ASN A 170 -11.46 -7.79 -11.14
C ASN A 170 -12.72 -7.07 -11.64
N GLU A 171 -13.74 -7.85 -12.05
CA GLU A 171 -15.05 -7.35 -12.50
C GLU A 171 -15.79 -6.47 -11.48
N ASP A 172 -15.52 -6.64 -10.18
CA ASP A 172 -16.13 -5.87 -9.08
C ASP A 172 -15.31 -4.63 -8.70
N GLY A 173 -14.19 -4.37 -9.40
CA GLY A 173 -13.28 -3.27 -9.11
C GLY A 173 -12.34 -3.52 -7.92
N ILE A 174 -12.21 -4.77 -7.46
CA ILE A 174 -11.30 -5.14 -6.37
C ILE A 174 -9.88 -5.26 -6.92
N PRO A 175 -8.90 -4.50 -6.40
CA PRO A 175 -7.52 -4.57 -6.90
C PRO A 175 -6.87 -5.96 -6.75
N PHE A 176 -6.31 -6.49 -7.83
CA PHE A 176 -5.50 -7.70 -7.83
C PHE A 176 -4.01 -7.42 -8.04
N TYR A 177 -3.67 -6.35 -8.74
CA TYR A 177 -2.30 -5.89 -8.95
C TYR A 177 -2.25 -4.38 -8.93
N GLY A 178 -1.15 -3.81 -8.45
CA GLY A 178 -0.86 -2.40 -8.57
C GLY A 178 0.64 -2.15 -8.58
N ASP A 179 1.06 -1.15 -9.34
CA ASP A 179 2.45 -0.71 -9.38
C ASP A 179 2.59 0.81 -9.52
N VAL A 180 3.79 1.28 -9.21
CA VAL A 180 4.24 2.65 -9.48
C VAL A 180 5.35 2.59 -10.52
N HIS A 181 5.27 3.44 -11.52
CA HIS A 181 6.20 3.44 -12.64
C HIS A 181 6.61 4.86 -13.04
N ASP A 182 7.69 4.94 -13.83
CA ASP A 182 8.30 6.19 -14.26
C ASP A 182 7.27 7.14 -14.88
N GLY A 183 7.47 8.43 -14.64
CA GLY A 183 6.68 9.48 -15.26
C GLY A 183 6.81 9.38 -16.79
N ASN A 184 5.68 9.56 -17.49
CA ASN A 184 5.56 9.44 -18.94
C ASN A 184 5.77 8.03 -19.53
N LEU A 185 5.80 6.96 -18.71
CA LEU A 185 5.78 5.61 -19.27
C LEU A 185 4.49 5.40 -20.09
N PRO A 186 4.56 5.12 -21.41
CA PRO A 186 3.36 5.00 -22.23
C PRO A 186 2.58 3.71 -21.93
N ASP A 187 1.25 3.77 -21.98
CA ASP A 187 0.37 2.61 -21.77
C ASP A 187 0.67 1.46 -22.74
N LYS A 188 1.03 1.76 -23.99
CA LYS A 188 1.45 0.76 -24.99
C LYS A 188 2.65 -0.09 -24.54
N THR A 189 3.50 0.45 -23.66
CA THR A 189 4.65 -0.25 -23.09
C THR A 189 4.27 -0.91 -21.77
N TRP A 190 3.52 -0.22 -20.92
CA TRP A 190 3.10 -0.72 -19.61
C TRP A 190 2.15 -1.92 -19.71
N ASN A 191 1.15 -1.87 -20.60
CA ASN A 191 0.11 -2.90 -20.74
C ASN A 191 0.70 -4.32 -20.97
N PRO A 192 1.56 -4.57 -21.98
CA PRO A 192 2.13 -5.91 -22.18
C PRO A 192 3.02 -6.38 -21.02
N GLU A 193 3.79 -5.47 -20.41
CA GLU A 193 4.65 -5.82 -19.28
C GLU A 193 3.84 -6.26 -18.07
N VAL A 194 2.77 -5.54 -17.75
CA VAL A 194 1.95 -5.87 -16.59
C VAL A 194 1.16 -7.15 -16.79
N LEU A 195 0.68 -7.46 -18.00
CA LEU A 195 0.06 -8.76 -18.27
C LEU A 195 0.99 -9.94 -17.93
N SER A 196 2.28 -9.84 -18.31
CA SER A 196 3.29 -10.85 -17.95
C SER A 196 3.47 -10.97 -16.43
N ARG A 197 3.49 -9.84 -15.71
CA ARG A 197 3.62 -9.80 -14.24
C ARG A 197 2.39 -10.42 -13.55
N VAL A 198 1.19 -10.09 -14.02
CA VAL A 198 -0.07 -10.67 -13.52
C VAL A 198 -0.13 -12.18 -13.75
N GLN A 199 0.21 -12.66 -14.93
CA GLN A 199 0.30 -14.11 -15.21
C GLN A 199 1.26 -14.82 -14.27
N LYS A 200 2.43 -14.21 -13.99
CA LYS A 200 3.38 -14.75 -13.02
C LYS A 200 2.78 -14.78 -11.60
N GLN A 201 2.08 -13.73 -11.18
CA GLN A 201 1.42 -13.66 -9.89
C GLN A 201 0.32 -14.73 -9.75
N LEU A 202 -0.50 -14.95 -10.78
CA LEU A 202 -1.53 -15.98 -10.81
C LEU A 202 -0.96 -17.39 -10.65
N LYS A 203 0.10 -17.69 -11.42
CA LYS A 203 0.81 -18.97 -11.34
C LYS A 203 1.39 -19.21 -9.96
N GLN A 204 2.01 -18.20 -9.36
CA GLN A 204 2.52 -18.28 -7.99
C GLN A 204 1.40 -18.44 -6.95
N ALA A 205 0.27 -17.80 -7.20
CA ALA A 205 -0.90 -17.90 -6.33
C ALA A 205 -1.65 -19.23 -6.46
N LYS A 206 -1.36 -20.07 -7.48
CA LYS A 206 -2.14 -21.28 -7.80
C LYS A 206 -3.64 -20.98 -7.95
N ILE A 207 -3.97 -19.82 -8.53
CA ILE A 207 -5.34 -19.48 -8.91
C ILE A 207 -5.53 -20.05 -10.32
N GLU A 208 -6.55 -20.89 -10.50
CA GLU A 208 -6.80 -21.55 -11.80
C GLU A 208 -7.17 -20.52 -12.87
N GLU A 209 -6.56 -20.63 -14.05
CA GLU A 209 -6.81 -19.76 -15.20
C GLU A 209 -8.11 -20.17 -15.93
N GLU A 210 -9.24 -20.21 -15.24
CA GLU A 210 -10.52 -20.42 -15.92
C GLU A 210 -11.00 -19.10 -16.56
N TRP A 211 -10.73 -18.96 -17.86
CA TRP A 211 -11.26 -17.91 -18.75
C TRP A 211 -10.83 -16.48 -18.42
N ILE A 212 -9.52 -16.26 -18.32
CA ILE A 212 -8.95 -14.92 -18.15
C ILE A 212 -8.98 -14.15 -19.47
N TYR A 213 -9.86 -13.15 -19.57
CA TYR A 213 -9.88 -12.19 -20.68
C TYR A 213 -9.33 -10.84 -20.20
N PRO A 214 -8.13 -10.41 -20.64
CA PRO A 214 -7.64 -9.08 -20.35
C PRO A 214 -8.43 -8.07 -21.18
N ILE A 215 -9.19 -7.18 -20.51
CA ILE A 215 -9.83 -6.04 -21.16
C ILE A 215 -8.91 -4.84 -20.95
N LEU A 216 -8.06 -4.58 -21.95
CA LEU A 216 -7.23 -3.39 -21.98
C LEU A 216 -8.00 -2.25 -22.65
N PRO A 217 -7.89 -1.00 -22.14
CA PRO A 217 -8.35 0.16 -22.90
C PRO A 217 -7.60 0.23 -24.25
N PRO A 218 -8.27 0.70 -25.32
CA PRO A 218 -7.70 0.77 -26.67
C PRO A 218 -6.49 1.71 -26.78
#